data_AF-A0A858RIR5-F1
#
_entry.id   AF-A0A858RIR5-F1
#
_cell.length_a   1.000
_cell.length_b   1.000
_cell.length_c   1.000
_cell.angle_alpha   90.00
_cell.angle_beta   90.00
_cell.angle_gamma   90.00
#
_symmetry.space_group_name_H-M   'P 1'
#
loop_
_entity.id
_entity.type
_entity.pdbx_description
1 polymer ?
#
loop_
_entity_poly.entity_id
_entity_poly.type
_entity_poly.pdbx_seq_one_letter_code
_entity_poly.pdbx_strand_id
1 'polypeptide(L)'
;MKALLLPAALSVLIFASCAPSTPETRIAAQPAMFESLPAKQQDLVRKGEIAKGMNTDAVYLAWGRASRVFDGSEGGDATLRWDYNASTAFPTNSYGNFGPYGLGYGYGYNWRYGRYPYPYYAGPDVVYVPYRKATVLFRNGRVDSWEKIR
;
A
#
# COMPACT_ATOMS: atom_id res chain seq x y z
N MET A 1 -50.85 -4.85 17.55
CA MET A 1 -50.04 -5.12 16.33
C MET A 1 -49.30 -3.85 15.95
N LYS A 2 -48.03 -3.66 16.34
CA LYS A 2 -47.08 -2.61 15.90
C LYS A 2 -46.02 -2.42 17.00
N ALA A 3 -44.99 -3.27 17.06
CA ALA A 3 -43.79 -2.97 17.88
C ALA A 3 -42.60 -3.95 17.67
N LEU A 4 -42.55 -4.72 16.58
CA LEU A 4 -41.53 -5.79 16.43
C LEU A 4 -40.77 -5.76 15.11
N LEU A 5 -40.68 -4.61 14.44
CA LEU A 5 -39.92 -4.46 13.18
C LEU A 5 -38.74 -3.49 13.26
N LEU A 6 -38.46 -2.90 14.43
CA LEU A 6 -37.40 -1.90 14.61
C LEU A 6 -35.99 -2.44 14.94
N PRO A 7 -35.77 -3.61 15.60
CA PRO A 7 -34.40 -4.01 15.94
C PRO A 7 -33.66 -4.69 14.78
N ALA A 8 -34.36 -5.11 13.72
CA ALA A 8 -33.74 -5.82 12.58
C ALA A 8 -33.01 -4.89 11.59
N ALA A 9 -33.30 -3.58 11.60
CA ALA A 9 -32.71 -2.62 10.66
C ALA A 9 -31.33 -2.09 11.10
N LEU A 10 -30.96 -2.24 12.38
CA LEU A 10 -29.71 -1.66 12.91
C LEU A 10 -28.47 -2.55 12.67
N SER A 11 -28.66 -3.85 12.45
CA SER A 11 -27.56 -4.82 12.34
C SER A 11 -26.85 -4.83 10.98
N VAL A 12 -27.41 -4.17 9.95
CA VAL A 12 -26.85 -4.18 8.58
C VAL A 12 -25.81 -3.08 8.36
N LEU A 13 -25.79 -2.03 9.19
CA LEU A 13 -24.92 -0.85 9.00
C LEU A 13 -23.45 -1.06 9.42
N ILE A 14 -23.12 -2.16 10.10
CA ILE A 14 -21.76 -2.38 10.65
C ILE A 14 -20.79 -2.94 9.58
N PHE A 15 -21.29 -3.44 8.44
CA PHE A 15 -20.43 -4.04 7.40
C PHE A 15 -19.85 -3.05 6.37
N ALA A 16 -20.17 -1.75 6.47
CA ALA A 16 -19.72 -0.76 5.48
C ALA A 16 -18.26 -0.28 5.67
N SER A 17 -17.56 -0.69 6.74
CA SER A 17 -16.23 -0.15 7.07
C SER A 17 -15.07 -0.69 6.21
N CYS A 18 -15.31 -1.66 5.33
CA CYS A 18 -14.28 -2.27 4.48
C CYS A 18 -14.45 -1.96 2.99
N ALA A 19 -15.18 -0.90 2.63
CA ALA A 19 -15.30 -0.49 1.23
C ALA A 19 -13.91 -0.10 0.68
N PRO A 20 -13.44 -0.71 -0.42
CA PRO A 20 -12.21 -0.29 -1.08
C PRO A 20 -12.29 1.19 -1.46
N SER A 21 -11.21 1.95 -1.26
CA SER A 21 -11.16 3.35 -1.74
C SER A 21 -11.13 3.35 -3.27
N THR A 22 -12.29 3.55 -3.90
CA THR A 22 -12.42 3.69 -5.36
C THR A 22 -12.24 5.17 -5.77
N PRO A 23 -11.94 5.45 -7.06
CA PRO A 23 -11.91 6.83 -7.55
C PRO A 23 -13.19 7.61 -7.24
N GLU A 24 -14.36 6.99 -7.38
CA GLU A 24 -15.67 7.62 -7.12
C GLU A 24 -15.80 8.06 -5.67
N THR A 25 -15.36 7.24 -4.71
CA THR A 25 -15.38 7.62 -3.28
C THR A 25 -14.50 8.84 -3.01
N ARG A 26 -13.35 8.96 -3.71
CA ARG A 26 -12.46 10.12 -3.57
C ARG A 26 -13.01 11.37 -4.25
N ILE A 27 -13.61 11.21 -5.44
CA ILE A 27 -14.30 12.29 -6.14
C ILE A 27 -15.45 12.82 -5.28
N ALA A 28 -16.26 11.94 -4.69
CA ALA A 28 -17.36 12.34 -3.82
C ALA A 28 -16.87 13.08 -2.56
N ALA A 29 -15.70 12.71 -2.02
CA ALA A 29 -15.10 13.39 -0.88
C ALA A 29 -14.51 14.77 -1.25
N GLN A 30 -14.04 14.96 -2.49
CA GLN A 30 -13.40 16.20 -2.95
C GLN A 30 -13.92 16.63 -4.34
N PRO A 31 -15.20 17.03 -4.47
CA PRO A 31 -15.81 17.34 -5.76
C PRO A 31 -15.17 18.56 -6.43
N ALA A 32 -14.86 19.61 -5.67
CA ALA A 32 -14.22 20.82 -6.20
C ALA A 32 -12.84 20.54 -6.83
N MET A 33 -12.08 19.60 -6.27
CA MET A 33 -10.80 19.17 -6.83
C MET A 33 -11.02 18.50 -8.19
N PHE A 34 -12.03 17.64 -8.32
CA PHE A 34 -12.37 16.97 -9.57
C PHE A 34 -12.89 17.93 -10.64
N GLU A 35 -13.75 18.86 -10.27
CA GLU A 35 -14.30 19.88 -11.16
C GLU A 35 -13.23 20.84 -11.72
N SER A 36 -12.15 21.07 -10.96
CA SER A 36 -11.02 21.87 -11.43
C SER A 36 -10.20 21.21 -12.55
N LEU A 37 -10.38 19.90 -12.76
CA LEU A 37 -9.63 19.15 -13.78
C LEU A 37 -10.22 19.36 -15.18
N PRO A 38 -9.40 19.37 -16.23
CA PRO A 38 -9.89 19.31 -17.61
C PRO A 38 -10.77 18.07 -17.86
N ALA A 39 -11.79 18.17 -18.71
CA ALA A 39 -12.73 17.08 -18.99
C ALA A 39 -12.05 15.75 -19.37
N LYS A 40 -10.99 15.79 -20.19
CA LYS A 40 -10.21 14.59 -20.55
C LYS A 40 -9.56 13.93 -19.33
N GLN A 41 -9.10 14.72 -18.36
CA GLN A 41 -8.51 14.20 -17.13
C GLN A 41 -9.58 13.67 -16.18
N GLN A 42 -10.76 14.31 -16.12
CA GLN A 42 -11.89 13.82 -15.35
C GLN A 42 -12.30 12.39 -15.78
N ASP A 43 -12.35 12.12 -17.08
CA ASP A 43 -12.71 10.79 -17.59
C ASP A 43 -11.69 9.71 -17.24
N LEU A 44 -10.40 10.05 -17.26
CA LEU A 44 -9.33 9.14 -16.85
C LEU A 44 -9.37 8.88 -15.33
N VAL A 45 -9.59 9.93 -14.53
CA VAL A 45 -9.70 9.84 -13.08
C VAL A 45 -10.87 8.92 -12.69
N ARG A 46 -12.03 9.04 -13.33
CA ARG A 46 -13.17 8.13 -13.12
C ARG A 46 -12.81 6.66 -13.39
N LYS A 47 -11.93 6.40 -14.35
CA LYS A 47 -11.44 5.04 -14.67
C LYS A 47 -10.32 4.55 -13.76
N GLY A 48 -9.83 5.39 -12.84
CA GLY A 48 -8.63 5.10 -12.04
C GLY A 48 -7.35 5.07 -12.88
N GLU A 49 -7.34 5.77 -14.01
CA GLU A 49 -6.22 5.89 -14.94
C GLU A 49 -5.53 7.25 -14.79
N ILE A 50 -4.23 7.28 -15.09
CA ILE A 50 -3.45 8.51 -15.12
C ILE A 50 -2.69 8.63 -16.44
N ALA A 51 -2.36 9.86 -16.83
CA ALA A 51 -1.64 10.16 -18.05
C ALA A 51 -0.59 11.25 -17.81
N LYS A 52 0.40 11.31 -18.71
CA LYS A 52 1.42 12.37 -18.73
C LYS A 52 0.75 13.76 -18.72
N GLY A 53 1.29 14.68 -17.93
CA GLY A 53 0.83 16.06 -17.81
C GLY A 53 -0.25 16.31 -16.74
N MET A 54 -0.83 15.26 -16.15
CA MET A 54 -1.75 15.38 -15.00
C MET A 54 -1.04 15.96 -13.78
N ASN A 55 -1.75 16.73 -12.95
CA ASN A 55 -1.22 17.22 -11.69
C ASN A 55 -1.39 16.18 -10.56
N THR A 56 -0.86 16.49 -9.39
CA THR A 56 -0.95 15.64 -8.18
C THR A 56 -2.40 15.37 -7.77
N ASP A 57 -3.30 16.33 -7.96
CA ASP A 57 -4.72 16.22 -7.61
C ASP A 57 -5.42 15.16 -8.45
N ALA A 58 -5.22 15.18 -9.77
CA ALA A 58 -5.73 14.14 -10.66
C ALA A 58 -5.19 12.76 -10.28
N VAL A 59 -3.90 12.65 -9.97
CA VAL A 59 -3.32 11.37 -9.53
C VAL A 59 -3.88 10.91 -8.19
N TYR A 60 -4.06 11.82 -7.24
CA TYR A 60 -4.68 11.51 -5.95
C TYR A 60 -6.12 11.02 -6.11
N LEU A 61 -6.93 11.68 -6.94
CA LEU A 61 -8.29 11.23 -7.21
C LEU A 61 -8.30 9.86 -7.91
N ALA A 62 -7.40 9.64 -8.88
CA ALA A 62 -7.33 8.38 -9.63
C ALA A 62 -6.79 7.20 -8.80
N TRP A 63 -5.70 7.37 -8.06
CA TRP A 63 -4.95 6.29 -7.41
C TRP A 63 -4.95 6.36 -5.87
N GLY A 64 -5.36 7.48 -5.30
CA GLY A 64 -5.39 7.69 -3.86
C GLY A 64 -4.09 8.23 -3.29
N ARG A 65 -3.96 8.14 -1.96
CA ARG A 65 -2.77 8.59 -1.24
C ARG A 65 -1.60 7.65 -1.53
N ALA A 66 -0.46 8.22 -1.91
CA ALA A 66 0.78 7.47 -2.05
C ALA A 66 1.22 6.84 -0.72
N SER A 67 1.84 5.66 -0.78
CA SER A 67 2.42 5.00 0.39
C SER A 67 3.70 5.71 0.85
N ARG A 68 4.49 6.21 -0.09
CA ARG A 68 5.70 6.99 0.16
C ARG A 68 5.81 8.13 -0.85
N VAL A 69 6.33 9.26 -0.39
CA VAL A 69 6.61 10.45 -1.20
C VAL A 69 8.09 10.73 -1.08
N PHE A 70 8.74 11.01 -2.21
CA PHE A 70 10.15 11.33 -2.29
C PHE A 70 10.35 12.64 -3.04
N ASP A 71 11.02 13.58 -2.40
CA ASP A 71 11.58 14.75 -3.07
C ASP A 71 12.97 14.40 -3.59
N GLY A 72 13.29 14.85 -4.80
CA GLY A 72 14.55 14.55 -5.45
C GLY A 72 14.99 15.65 -6.41
N SER A 73 16.15 15.45 -7.01
CA SER A 73 16.62 16.27 -8.11
C SER A 73 17.31 15.40 -9.16
N GLU A 74 16.96 15.60 -10.42
CA GLU A 74 17.51 14.85 -11.54
C GLU A 74 17.90 15.84 -12.65
N GLY A 75 19.18 15.86 -13.03
CA GLY A 75 19.67 16.83 -14.02
C GLY A 75 19.56 18.30 -13.60
N GLY A 76 19.41 18.57 -12.29
CA GLY A 76 19.22 19.92 -11.74
C GLY A 76 17.74 20.33 -11.58
N ASP A 77 16.80 19.57 -12.15
CA ASP A 77 15.37 19.81 -11.99
C ASP A 77 14.86 19.17 -10.69
N ALA A 78 13.95 19.85 -10.00
CA ALA A 78 13.25 19.28 -8.86
C ALA A 78 12.28 18.19 -9.33
N THR A 79 12.34 17.03 -8.70
CA THR A 79 11.47 15.89 -8.98
C THR A 79 10.70 15.49 -7.72
N LEU A 80 9.46 15.04 -7.93
CA LEU A 80 8.63 14.48 -6.87
C LEU A 80 8.23 13.08 -7.33
N ARG A 81 8.40 12.07 -6.48
CA ARG A 81 8.05 10.68 -6.80
C ARG A 81 7.10 10.11 -5.75
N TRP A 82 6.02 9.50 -6.23
CA TRP A 82 5.04 8.81 -5.39
C TRP A 82 5.13 7.31 -5.62
N ASP A 83 5.35 6.55 -4.56
CA ASP A 83 5.33 5.09 -4.59
C ASP A 83 4.11 4.54 -3.88
N TYR A 84 3.49 3.54 -4.50
CA TYR A 84 2.37 2.78 -3.96
C TYR A 84 2.85 1.37 -3.68
N ASN A 85 2.80 0.97 -2.42
CA ASN A 85 3.28 -0.34 -1.97
C ASN A 85 2.11 -1.26 -1.66
N ALA A 86 2.33 -2.55 -1.89
CA ALA A 86 1.49 -3.63 -1.42
C ALA A 86 2.36 -4.65 -0.68
N SER A 87 1.73 -5.55 0.04
CA SER A 87 2.42 -6.66 0.70
C SER A 87 1.87 -7.97 0.18
N THR A 88 2.74 -8.94 -0.05
CA THR A 88 2.33 -10.31 -0.34
C THR A 88 2.71 -11.20 0.85
N ALA A 89 1.82 -12.12 1.18
CA ALA A 89 2.04 -13.09 2.24
C ALA A 89 2.87 -14.25 1.68
N PHE A 90 3.97 -14.57 2.36
CA PHE A 90 4.76 -15.75 2.09
C PHE A 90 4.75 -16.67 3.32
N PRO A 91 4.30 -17.92 3.17
CA PRO A 91 4.43 -18.89 4.25
C PRO A 91 5.91 -19.22 4.43
N THR A 92 6.39 -19.17 5.66
CA THR A 92 7.74 -19.59 6.03
C THR A 92 7.62 -20.73 7.03
N ASN A 93 8.56 -21.66 6.98
CA ASN A 93 8.68 -22.72 7.97
C ASN A 93 9.99 -22.51 8.71
N SER A 94 9.94 -21.86 9.88
CA SER A 94 11.09 -21.77 10.77
C SER A 94 11.18 -23.05 11.60
N TYR A 95 11.53 -24.16 10.97
CA TYR A 95 12.06 -25.29 11.73
C TYR A 95 13.48 -24.91 12.13
N GLY A 96 13.66 -24.52 13.39
CA GLY A 96 14.98 -24.41 13.99
C GLY A 96 15.79 -25.67 13.66
N ASN A 97 17.08 -25.50 13.40
CA ASN A 97 18.02 -26.54 13.00
C ASN A 97 17.96 -27.78 13.95
N PHE A 98 17.06 -28.73 13.68
CA PHE A 98 16.90 -29.99 14.41
C PHE A 98 17.58 -31.14 13.65
N GLY A 99 18.82 -30.92 13.22
CA GLY A 99 19.69 -31.97 12.70
C GLY A 99 20.64 -32.46 13.81
N PRO A 100 20.65 -33.74 14.19
CA PRO A 100 21.63 -34.29 15.15
C PRO A 100 23.10 -34.25 14.65
N TYR A 101 23.36 -33.69 13.46
CA TYR A 101 24.70 -33.63 12.83
C TYR A 101 25.07 -32.26 12.23
N GLY A 102 24.51 -31.15 12.74
CA GLY A 102 24.85 -29.80 12.29
C GLY A 102 26.20 -29.27 12.82
N LEU A 103 27.29 -29.99 12.58
CA LEU A 103 28.67 -29.48 12.74
C LEU A 103 29.00 -28.55 11.55
N GLY A 104 28.57 -27.29 11.63
CA GLY A 104 28.94 -26.25 10.67
C GLY A 104 29.87 -25.23 11.32
N TYR A 105 31.18 -25.42 11.11
CA TYR A 105 32.26 -24.52 11.54
C TYR A 105 32.07 -23.10 10.98
N GLY A 106 31.75 -22.14 11.84
CA GLY A 106 31.80 -20.71 11.56
C GLY A 106 32.44 -19.99 12.73
N TYR A 107 33.74 -19.72 12.61
CA TYR A 107 34.54 -18.97 13.58
C TYR A 107 33.98 -17.55 13.76
N GLY A 108 33.62 -17.17 15.00
CA GLY A 108 33.25 -15.79 15.30
C GLY A 108 32.73 -15.55 16.71
N TYR A 109 33.67 -15.42 17.65
CA TYR A 109 33.56 -14.71 18.93
C TYR A 109 32.54 -15.19 20.00
N ASN A 110 33.16 -15.85 20.98
CA ASN A 110 32.76 -16.09 22.36
C ASN A 110 32.14 -14.85 23.05
N TRP A 111 31.04 -15.04 23.80
CA TRP A 111 30.97 -14.88 25.26
C TRP A 111 29.54 -14.64 25.77
N ARG A 112 29.00 -15.68 26.42
CA ARG A 112 28.28 -15.63 27.71
C ARG A 112 27.37 -14.42 27.98
N TYR A 113 26.17 -14.36 27.40
CA TYR A 113 25.05 -13.67 28.08
C TYR A 113 23.72 -14.33 27.71
N GLY A 114 22.96 -14.69 28.75
CA GLY A 114 21.51 -14.84 28.69
C GLY A 114 20.99 -16.05 27.92
N ARG A 115 20.97 -17.21 28.58
CA ARG A 115 20.03 -18.28 28.26
C ARG A 115 18.61 -17.83 28.65
N TYR A 116 18.09 -16.82 27.97
CA TYR A 116 16.67 -16.49 27.99
C TYR A 116 15.98 -17.50 27.09
N PRO A 117 15.03 -18.31 27.59
CA PRO A 117 14.27 -19.22 26.74
C PRO A 117 13.28 -18.35 25.95
N TYR A 118 13.75 -17.75 24.86
CA TYR A 118 12.82 -17.33 23.82
C TYR A 118 12.07 -18.59 23.38
N PRO A 119 10.74 -18.63 23.44
CA PRO A 119 9.98 -19.75 22.91
C PRO A 119 10.30 -19.82 21.43
N TYR A 120 11.14 -20.79 21.06
CA TYR A 120 11.39 -21.14 19.68
C TYR A 120 10.09 -21.75 19.16
N TYR A 121 9.23 -20.89 18.60
CA TYR A 121 8.08 -21.33 17.83
C TYR A 121 8.61 -21.97 16.56
N ALA A 122 8.78 -23.30 16.60
CA ALA A 122 9.00 -24.12 15.43
C ALA A 122 7.63 -24.44 14.83
N GLY A 123 7.26 -23.74 13.76
CA GLY A 123 5.97 -23.90 13.10
C GLY A 123 5.87 -23.07 11.82
N PRO A 124 4.80 -23.26 11.04
CA PRO A 124 4.51 -22.39 9.91
C PRO A 124 4.22 -20.97 10.40
N ASP A 125 4.94 -19.99 9.86
CA ASP A 125 4.76 -18.56 10.08
C ASP A 125 4.39 -17.89 8.73
N VAL A 126 3.87 -16.67 8.76
CA VAL A 126 3.55 -15.90 7.56
C VAL A 126 4.29 -14.57 7.63
N VAL A 127 5.26 -14.40 6.74
CA VAL A 127 5.94 -13.11 6.58
C VAL A 127 5.31 -12.31 5.46
N TYR A 128 5.17 -11.00 5.69
CA TYR A 128 4.68 -10.07 4.68
C TYR A 128 5.86 -9.34 4.06
N VAL A 129 6.07 -9.57 2.76
CA VAL A 129 7.14 -8.90 2.02
C VAL A 129 6.53 -7.73 1.26
N PRO A 130 6.96 -6.47 1.56
CA PRO A 130 6.48 -5.31 0.83
C PRO A 130 7.08 -5.28 -0.57
N TYR A 131 6.29 -4.88 -1.55
CA TYR A 131 6.74 -4.62 -2.91
C TYR A 131 6.06 -3.36 -3.46
N ARG A 132 6.72 -2.70 -4.42
CA ARG A 132 6.16 -1.52 -5.09
C ARG A 132 5.17 -1.96 -6.15
N LYS A 133 3.89 -1.64 -5.95
CA LYS A 133 2.79 -1.93 -6.88
C LYS A 133 2.69 -0.90 -8.01
N ALA A 134 2.97 0.35 -7.73
CA ALA A 134 2.99 1.42 -8.72
C ALA A 134 3.94 2.55 -8.30
N THR A 135 4.38 3.35 -9.28
CA THR A 135 5.15 4.56 -9.06
C THR A 135 4.73 5.64 -10.05
N VAL A 136 4.82 6.90 -9.63
CA VAL A 136 4.57 8.08 -10.47
C VAL A 136 5.70 9.06 -10.25
N LEU A 137 6.34 9.50 -11.32
CA LEU A 137 7.31 10.57 -11.31
C LEU A 137 6.64 11.86 -11.78
N PHE A 138 6.81 12.92 -11.01
CA PHE A 138 6.38 14.26 -11.33
C PHE A 138 7.59 15.16 -11.59
N ARG A 139 7.50 15.98 -12.65
CA ARG A 139 8.39 17.10 -12.93
C ARG A 139 7.54 18.35 -13.07
N ASN A 140 7.95 19.46 -12.43
CA ASN A 140 7.20 20.72 -12.46
C ASN A 140 5.71 20.56 -12.07
N GLY A 141 5.44 19.73 -11.05
CA GLY A 141 4.08 19.47 -10.57
C GLY A 141 3.19 18.65 -11.50
N ARG A 142 3.75 18.06 -12.57
CA ARG A 142 3.00 17.27 -13.55
C ARG A 142 3.60 15.88 -13.72
N VAL A 143 2.75 14.88 -13.97
CA VAL A 143 3.16 13.51 -14.28
C VAL A 143 4.07 13.52 -15.49
N ASP A 144 5.29 13.03 -15.32
CA ASP A 144 6.28 12.86 -16.38
C ASP A 144 6.28 11.41 -16.88
N SER A 145 6.28 10.45 -15.96
CA SER A 145 6.20 9.01 -16.20
C SER A 145 5.52 8.27 -15.04
N TRP A 146 5.02 7.07 -15.31
CA TRP A 146 4.43 6.20 -14.29
C TRP A 146 4.54 4.73 -14.70
N GLU A 147 4.54 3.85 -13.70
CA GLU A 147 4.57 2.40 -13.88
C GLU A 147 3.63 1.74 -12.87
N LYS A 148 3.01 0.62 -13.24
CA LYS A 148 2.11 -0.15 -12.39
C LYS A 148 2.17 -1.63 -12.75
N ILE A 149 2.18 -2.50 -11.74
CA ILE A 149 2.08 -3.94 -11.91
C ILE A 149 0.68 -4.30 -12.42
N ARG A 150 0.63 -5.15 -13.46
CA ARG A 150 -0.60 -5.61 -14.12
C ARG A 150 -1.26 -6.76 -13.37
#